data_AF-Q9RAY9-F1
#
_entry.id   AF-Q9RAY9-F1
#
_cell.length_a   1.000
_cell.length_b   1.000
_cell.length_c   1.000
_cell.angle_alpha   90.00
_cell.angle_beta   90.00
_cell.angle_gamma   90.00
#
_symmetry.space_group_name_H-M   'P 1'
#
loop_
_entity.id
_entity.type
_entity.pdbx_description
1 polymer ?
#
loop_
_entity_poly.entity_id
_entity_poly.type
_entity_poly.pdbx_seq_one_letter_code
_entity_poly.pdbx_strand_id
1 'polypeptide(L)' 'FDGSSTNQAPGSNSDCVLQPVVTVPDPLRGGDNVLVLCEVQLTDFTPHPTNTRAIARAVADKY' A
#
# COMPACT_ATOMS: atom_id res chain seq x y z
N PHE A 1 -2.23 -8.74 2.44
CA PHE A 1 -1.43 -9.68 1.64
C PHE A 1 -0.41 -10.33 2.56
N ASP A 2 0.09 -11.50 2.18
CA ASP A 2 1.15 -12.18 2.92
C ASP A 2 2.49 -11.46 2.69
N GLY A 3 2.92 -10.68 3.68
CA GLY A 3 4.16 -9.91 3.66
C GLY A 3 5.42 -10.75 3.82
N SER A 4 5.32 -12.01 4.26
CA SER A 4 6.50 -12.89 4.34
C SER A 4 7.05 -13.22 2.95
N SER A 5 6.17 -13.32 1.96
CA SER A 5 6.50 -13.55 0.57
C SER A 5 7.06 -12.30 -0.15
N THR A 6 7.06 -11.14 0.50
CA THR A 6 7.55 -9.86 -0.06
C THR A 6 8.63 -9.21 0.79
N ASN A 7 9.18 -9.93 1.79
CA ASN A 7 10.17 -9.42 2.73
C ASN A 7 9.68 -8.22 3.56
N GLN A 8 8.38 -8.20 3.89
CA GLN A 8 7.73 -7.15 4.68
C GLN A 8 7.30 -7.65 6.06
N ALA A 9 7.27 -8.96 6.30
CA ALA A 9 6.88 -9.48 7.60
C ALA A 9 7.55 -10.84 7.88
N PRO A 10 7.75 -11.21 9.16
CA PRO A 10 8.21 -12.56 9.51
C PRO A 10 7.13 -13.60 9.19
N GLY A 11 7.52 -14.85 8.93
CA GLY A 11 6.57 -15.92 8.58
C GLY A 11 5.55 -16.27 9.68
N SER A 12 5.83 -15.92 10.95
CA SER A 12 4.92 -16.17 12.08
C SER A 12 3.82 -15.12 12.27
N ASN A 13 3.99 -13.93 11.67
CA ASN A 13 2.99 -12.86 11.70
C ASN A 13 3.15 -12.06 10.41
N SER A 14 2.60 -12.59 9.32
CA SER A 14 2.93 -12.14 7.97
C SER A 14 1.93 -11.18 7.35
N ASP A 15 0.78 -10.93 8.00
CA ASP A 15 -0.28 -10.13 7.42
C ASP A 15 0.10 -8.65 7.27
N CYS A 16 -0.09 -8.12 6.07
CA CYS A 16 0.03 -6.71 5.72
C CYS A 16 -1.28 -6.19 5.10
N VAL A 17 -1.66 -4.94 5.40
CA VAL A 17 -2.90 -4.33 4.88
C VAL A 17 -2.57 -3.41 3.69
N LEU A 18 -3.39 -3.45 2.63
CA LEU A 18 -3.33 -2.51 1.53
C LEU A 18 -4.39 -1.43 1.72
N GLN A 19 -3.96 -0.18 1.85
CA GLN A 19 -4.85 0.97 1.83
C GLN A 19 -4.81 1.60 0.43
N PRO A 20 -5.93 1.64 -0.33
CA PRO A 20 -6.00 2.34 -1.61
C PRO A 20 -5.67 3.82 -1.48
N VAL A 21 -4.86 4.36 -2.39
CA VAL A 21 -4.45 5.77 -2.37
C VAL A 21 -4.66 6.49 -3.71
N VAL A 22 -4.61 5.76 -4.82
CA VAL A 22 -4.89 6.29 -6.17
C VAL A 22 -5.53 5.18 -7.00
N THR A 23 -6.55 5.54 -7.78
CA THR A 23 -7.20 4.66 -8.74
C THR A 23 -7.16 5.30 -10.12
N VAL A 24 -6.75 4.54 -11.13
CA VAL A 24 -6.70 4.99 -12.53
C VAL A 24 -7.28 3.91 -13.45
N PRO A 25 -7.80 4.25 -14.64
CA PRO A 25 -8.21 3.27 -15.64
C PRO A 25 -7.04 2.35 -16.02
N ASP A 26 -7.30 1.06 -16.22
CA ASP A 26 -6.29 0.08 -16.63
C ASP A 26 -6.08 0.15 -18.16
N PRO A 27 -4.92 0.66 -18.66
CA PRO A 27 -4.70 0.84 -20.08
C PRO A 27 -4.44 -0.48 -20.82
N LEU A 28 -4.13 -1.57 -20.11
CA LEU A 28 -3.85 -2.87 -20.70
C LEU A 28 -5.10 -3.73 -20.81
N ARG A 29 -5.93 -3.75 -19.76
CA ARG A 29 -7.20 -4.51 -19.77
C ARG A 29 -8.35 -3.75 -20.44
N GLY A 30 -8.36 -2.42 -20.36
CA GLY A 30 -9.41 -1.58 -20.92
C GLY A 30 -10.80 -1.77 -20.28
N GLY A 31 -11.82 -1.15 -20.87
CA GLY A 31 -13.19 -1.17 -20.35
C GLY A 31 -13.29 -0.54 -18.96
N ASP A 32 -14.03 -1.19 -18.06
CA ASP A 32 -14.25 -0.73 -16.68
C ASP A 32 -13.16 -1.20 -15.70
N ASN A 33 -12.07 -1.80 -16.19
CA ASN A 33 -10.96 -2.26 -15.34
C ASN A 33 -10.11 -1.08 -14.85
N VAL A 34 -9.59 -1.20 -13.62
CA VAL A 34 -8.78 -0.15 -12.98
C VAL A 34 -7.50 -0.71 -12.38
N LEU A 35 -6.48 0.14 -12.30
CA LEU A 35 -5.29 -0.04 -11.48
C LEU A 35 -5.47 0.71 -10.17
N VAL A 36 -5.15 0.04 -9.06
CA VAL A 36 -5.21 0.64 -7.72
C VAL A 36 -3.81 0.64 -7.15
N LEU A 37 -3.26 1.84 -6.96
CA LEU A 37 -2.06 2.02 -6.16
C LEU A 37 -2.47 2.05 -4.69
N CYS A 38 -1.78 1.27 -3.87
CA CYS A 38 -2.00 1.18 -2.44
C CYS A 38 -0.74 1.59 -1.68
N GLU A 39 -0.92 2.09 -0.47
CA GLU A 39 0.13 2.12 0.54
C GLU A 39 -0.02 0.92 1.49
N VAL A 40 1.07 0.52 2.13
CA VAL A 40 1.09 -0.66 3.01
C VAL A 40 0.98 -0.23 4.47
N GLN A 41 0.16 -0.96 5.23
CA GLN A 41 -0.05 -0.79 6.66
C GLN A 41 0.18 -2.09 7.41
N LEU A 42 0.47 -1.96 8.71
CA LEU A 42 0.38 -3.06 9.67
C LEU A 42 -1.08 -3.40 9.94
N THR A 43 -1.34 -4.51 10.63
CA THR A 43 -2.70 -4.99 10.96
C THR A 43 -3.45 -4.09 11.94
N ASP A 44 -2.76 -3.17 12.60
CA ASP A 44 -3.32 -2.11 13.45
C ASP A 44 -3.61 -0.80 12.66
N PHE A 45 -3.51 -0.83 11.32
CA PHE A 45 -3.70 0.29 10.41
C PHE A 45 -2.66 1.42 10.52
N THR A 46 -1.58 1.21 11.26
CA THR A 46 -0.43 2.13 11.22
C THR A 46 0.41 1.92 9.96
N PRO A 47 1.15 2.93 9.47
CA PRO A 47 2.01 2.77 8.31
C PRO A 47 3.04 1.66 8.51
N HIS A 48 3.17 0.78 7.51
CA HIS A 48 4.23 -0.22 7.52
C HIS A 48 5.62 0.45 7.51
N PRO A 49 6.67 -0.11 8.14
CA PRO A 49 8.00 0.52 8.16
C PRO A 49 8.59 0.87 6.78
N THR A 50 8.21 0.14 5.73
CA THR A 50 8.62 0.42 4.35
C THR A 50 7.73 1.44 3.62
N ASN A 51 6.65 1.91 4.24
CA ASN A 51 5.71 2.87 3.65
C ASN A 51 6.32 4.29 3.67
N THR A 52 7.08 4.62 2.64
CA THR A 52 7.68 5.95 2.46
C THR A 52 6.65 7.02 2.06
N ARG A 53 5.50 6.61 1.51
CA ARG A 53 4.41 7.52 1.11
C ARG A 53 3.82 8.25 2.31
N ALA A 54 3.66 7.59 3.44
CA ALA A 54 3.11 8.21 4.66
C ALA A 54 3.90 9.46 5.09
N ILE A 55 5.24 9.38 5.02
CA ILE A 55 6.13 10.51 5.32
C ILE A 55 6.02 11.59 4.25
N ALA A 56 6.06 11.21 2.96
CA ALA A 56 5.94 12.16 1.86
C ALA A 56 4.61 12.94 1.91
N ARG A 57 3.50 12.28 2.21
CA ARG A 57 2.19 12.91 2.39
C ARG A 57 2.21 13.92 3.53
N ALA A 58 2.75 13.55 4.70
CA ALA A 58 2.82 14.47 5.84
C ALA A 58 3.62 15.75 5.53
N VAL A 59 4.68 15.66 4.72
CA VAL A 59 5.44 16.83 4.25
C VAL A 59 4.63 17.65 3.25
N ALA A 60 3.98 17.00 2.29
CA ALA A 60 3.15 17.67 1.28
C ALA A 60 1.89 18.34 1.86
N ASP A 61 1.32 17.81 2.95
CA ASP A 61 0.18 18.45 3.63
C ASP A 61 0.61 19.68 4.45
N LYS A 62 1.88 19.73 4.86
CA LYS A 62 2.43 20.81 5.67
C LYS A 62 2.77 22.06 4.84
N TYR A 63 3.16 21.87 3.57
CA TYR A 63 3.69 22.93 2.69
C TYR A 63 2.88 23.05 1.41
#